data_AF-A0A1Z4R3L9-F1
#
_entry.id   AF-A0A1Z4R3L9-F1
#
_cell.length_a   1.000
_cell.length_b   1.000
_cell.length_c   1.000
_cell.angle_alpha   90.00
_cell.angle_beta   90.00
_cell.angle_gamma   90.00
#
_symmetry.space_group_name_H-M   'P 1'
#
loop_
_entity.id
_entity.type
_entity.pdbx_description
1 polymer ?
#
loop_
_entity_poly.entity_id
_entity_poly.type
_entity_poly.pdbx_seq_one_letter_code
_entity_poly.pdbx_strand_id
1 'polypeptide(L)'
;MNSHICDRNSSSNIDWNPLLSRIEWVEGKSVPTYPGDLKTALLNHAGLISHPKGNEAYQLACEIARLTTYCDPEIIYWFSRIIAVMDY
;
A
#
# COMPACT_ATOMS: atom_id res chain seq x y z
N MET A 1 28.44 -10.02 25.96
CA MET A 1 27.76 -8.78 26.37
C MET A 1 27.03 -8.20 25.16
N ASN A 2 25.70 -8.25 25.23
CA ASN A 2 24.69 -7.51 24.47
C ASN A 2 24.72 -7.56 22.93
N SER A 3 24.25 -8.67 22.36
CA SER A 3 23.60 -8.65 21.04
C SER A 3 22.14 -8.23 21.19
N HIS A 4 21.89 -6.96 21.51
CA HIS A 4 20.57 -6.36 21.32
C HIS A 4 20.48 -5.83 19.90
N ILE A 5 20.38 -6.75 18.93
CA ILE A 5 19.74 -6.45 17.66
C ILE A 5 18.35 -7.01 17.82
N CYS A 6 17.46 -6.21 18.42
CA CYS A 6 16.04 -6.49 18.37
C CYS A 6 15.65 -6.47 16.88
N ASP A 7 15.05 -7.56 16.44
CA ASP A 7 14.48 -7.80 15.11
C ASP A 7 13.42 -6.75 14.72
N ARG A 8 13.84 -5.51 14.45
CA ARG A 8 13.08 -4.53 13.67
C ARG A 8 13.32 -4.83 12.20
N ASN A 9 12.64 -5.79 11.57
CA ASN A 9 12.55 -5.84 10.09
C ASN A 9 11.69 -7.00 9.56
N SER A 10 10.38 -7.01 9.87
CA SER A 10 9.44 -7.89 9.13
C SER A 10 8.66 -7.14 8.05
N SER A 11 8.63 -5.80 8.07
CA SER A 11 7.85 -4.95 7.15
C SER A 11 8.66 -4.31 6.01
N SER A 12 9.99 -4.47 6.00
CA SER A 12 10.90 -3.67 5.17
C SER A 12 11.16 -4.17 3.75
N ASN A 13 10.45 -5.19 3.27
CA ASN A 13 10.69 -5.67 1.90
C ASN A 13 9.47 -6.30 1.21
N ILE A 14 8.28 -5.72 1.41
CA ILE A 14 7.14 -6.08 0.58
C ILE A 14 7.41 -5.55 -0.83
N ASP A 15 7.56 -6.45 -1.80
CA ASP A 15 7.69 -6.10 -3.22
C ASP A 15 6.33 -5.69 -3.78
N TRP A 16 6.15 -4.43 -4.16
CA TRP A 16 4.90 -3.90 -4.71
C TRP A 16 4.78 -4.05 -6.22
N ASN A 17 5.83 -4.49 -6.90
CA ASN A 17 5.83 -4.64 -8.36
C ASN A 17 4.67 -5.51 -8.88
N PRO A 18 4.24 -6.60 -8.22
CA PRO A 18 3.10 -7.39 -8.70
C PRO A 18 1.77 -6.62 -8.76
N LEU A 19 1.58 -5.60 -7.93
CA LEU A 19 0.40 -4.74 -7.98
C LEU A 19 0.58 -3.60 -8.98
N LEU A 20 1.76 -2.99 -9.00
CA LEU A 20 2.10 -1.91 -9.93
C LEU A 20 2.05 -2.36 -11.40
N SER A 21 2.53 -3.58 -11.69
CA SER A 21 2.55 -4.14 -13.04
C SER A 21 1.16 -4.42 -13.61
N ARG A 22 0.13 -4.45 -12.75
CA ARG A 22 -1.27 -4.66 -13.14
C ARG A 22 -2.00 -3.35 -13.41
N ILE A 23 -1.39 -2.20 -13.12
CA ILE A 23 -2.02 -0.92 -13.38
C ILE A 23 -2.12 -0.70 -14.88
N GLU A 24 -3.31 -0.32 -15.32
CA GLU A 24 -3.62 -0.13 -16.73
C GLU A 24 -4.03 1.31 -17.01
N TRP A 25 -3.61 1.81 -18.16
CA TRP A 25 -4.22 2.98 -18.78
C TRP A 25 -5.44 2.54 -19.56
N VAL A 26 -6.63 2.89 -19.05
CA VAL A 26 -7.89 2.60 -19.73
C VAL A 26 -8.26 3.81 -20.58
N GLU A 27 -8.50 3.58 -21.87
CA GLU A 27 -8.94 4.62 -22.80
C GLU A 27 -10.19 5.33 -22.26
N GLY A 28 -10.16 6.67 -22.26
CA GLY A 28 -11.23 7.51 -21.71
C GLY A 28 -11.15 7.79 -20.21
N LYS A 29 -10.21 7.20 -19.46
CA LYS A 29 -9.91 7.63 -18.09
C LYS A 29 -8.82 8.70 -18.07
N SER A 30 -8.86 9.58 -17.06
CA SER A 30 -7.86 10.64 -16.86
C SER A 30 -6.61 10.18 -16.13
N VAL A 31 -6.68 9.04 -15.43
CA VAL A 31 -5.59 8.50 -14.60
C VAL A 31 -5.49 6.99 -14.75
N PRO A 32 -4.28 6.42 -14.57
CA PRO A 32 -4.08 4.97 -14.56
C PRO A 32 -4.83 4.33 -13.37
N THR A 33 -5.43 3.17 -13.61
CA THR A 33 -6.23 2.46 -12.61
C THR A 33 -5.84 1.00 -12.50
N TYR A 34 -5.86 0.48 -11.28
CA TYR A 34 -5.73 -0.93 -10.97
C TYR A 34 -7.03 -1.67 -11.35
N PRO A 35 -6.95 -2.79 -12.08
CA PRO A 35 -8.13 -3.56 -12.45
C PRO A 35 -8.63 -4.36 -11.24
N GLY A 36 -9.77 -3.93 -10.70
CA GLY A 36 -10.49 -4.59 -9.60
C GLY A 36 -10.47 -3.80 -8.30
N ASP A 37 -10.60 -4.51 -7.18
CA ASP A 37 -10.58 -3.90 -5.84
C ASP A 37 -9.14 -3.72 -5.34
N LEU A 38 -8.63 -2.49 -5.51
CA LEU A 38 -7.29 -2.10 -5.05
C LEU A 38 -7.11 -2.30 -3.54
N LYS A 39 -8.14 -1.98 -2.74
CA LYS A 39 -8.05 -2.08 -1.28
C LYS A 39 -7.80 -3.52 -0.86
N THR A 40 -8.66 -4.43 -1.33
CA THR A 40 -8.53 -5.85 -1.02
C THR A 40 -7.19 -6.41 -1.50
N ALA A 41 -6.73 -5.99 -2.68
CA ALA A 41 -5.42 -6.42 -3.22
C ALA A 41 -4.25 -5.94 -2.35
N LEU A 42 -4.22 -4.67 -1.95
CA LEU A 42 -3.19 -4.11 -1.07
C LEU A 42 -3.15 -4.79 0.29
N LEU A 43 -4.32 -4.95 0.93
CA LEU A 43 -4.42 -5.57 2.24
C LEU A 43 -3.99 -7.04 2.19
N ASN A 44 -4.42 -7.78 1.17
CA ASN A 44 -4.02 -9.18 1.03
C ASN A 44 -2.51 -9.32 0.78
N HIS A 45 -1.95 -8.49 -0.10
CA HIS A 45 -0.52 -8.50 -0.44
C HIS A 45 0.37 -8.16 0.76
N ALA A 46 -0.10 -7.27 1.63
CA ALA A 46 0.59 -6.90 2.87
C ALA A 46 0.34 -7.86 4.04
N GLY A 47 -0.49 -8.90 3.89
CA GLY A 47 -0.89 -9.78 5.00
C GLY A 47 -1.81 -9.11 6.03
N LEU A 48 -2.51 -8.05 5.65
CA LEU A 48 -3.32 -7.18 6.52
C LEU A 48 -4.84 -7.28 6.27
N ILE A 49 -5.31 -8.25 5.48
CA ILE A 49 -6.72 -8.36 5.09
C ILE A 49 -7.71 -8.42 6.26
N SER A 50 -7.30 -9.00 7.39
CA SER A 50 -8.09 -9.07 8.63
C SER A 50 -7.56 -8.15 9.73
N HIS A 51 -6.53 -7.35 9.44
CA HIS A 51 -5.89 -6.51 10.44
C HIS A 51 -6.58 -5.13 10.52
N PRO A 52 -7.07 -4.68 11.69
CA PRO A 52 -7.82 -3.43 11.80
C PRO A 52 -7.01 -2.23 11.30
N LYS A 53 -5.71 -2.16 11.64
CA LYS A 53 -4.83 -1.09 11.18
C LYS A 53 -4.59 -1.11 9.66
N GLY A 54 -4.81 -2.22 8.96
CA GLY A 54 -4.69 -2.28 7.51
C GLY A 54 -5.72 -1.39 6.82
N ASN A 55 -6.97 -1.43 7.29
CA ASN A 55 -8.03 -0.57 6.79
C ASN A 55 -7.73 0.92 7.04
N GLU A 56 -7.24 1.26 8.23
CA GLU A 56 -6.84 2.63 8.59
C GLU A 56 -5.69 3.12 7.71
N ALA A 57 -4.68 2.28 7.46
CA ALA A 57 -3.57 2.60 6.57
C ALA A 57 -4.03 2.88 5.14
N TYR A 58 -4.97 2.09 4.62
CA TYR A 58 -5.55 2.31 3.30
C TYR A 58 -6.33 3.62 3.23
N GLN A 59 -7.15 3.90 4.24
CA GLN A 59 -7.90 5.16 4.30
C GLN A 59 -6.96 6.37 4.32
N LEU A 60 -5.91 6.33 5.14
CA LEU A 60 -4.91 7.38 5.20
C LEU A 60 -4.16 7.56 3.86
N ALA A 61 -3.82 6.46 3.18
CA ALA A 61 -3.21 6.52 1.84
C ALA A 61 -4.12 7.23 0.84
N CYS A 62 -5.42 6.92 0.86
CA CYS A 62 -6.41 7.60 0.02
C CYS A 62 -6.52 9.09 0.37
N GLU A 63 -6.55 9.45 1.65
CA GLU A 63 -6.64 10.85 2.09
C GLU A 63 -5.43 11.67 1.64
N ILE A 64 -4.22 11.13 1.73
CA ILE A 64 -3.01 11.80 1.23
C ILE A 64 -3.08 11.95 -0.29
N ALA A 65 -3.44 10.89 -1.02
CA ALA A 65 -3.54 10.93 -2.48
C ALA A 65 -4.60 11.93 -2.98
N ARG A 66 -5.63 12.25 -2.18
CA ARG A 66 -6.65 13.28 -2.54
C ARG A 66 -6.08 14.69 -2.61
N LEU A 67 -4.94 14.94 -1.98
CA LEU A 67 -4.30 16.26 -2.01
C LEU A 67 -3.54 16.51 -3.31
N THR A 68 -3.48 15.51 -4.19
CA THR A 68 -2.64 15.48 -5.39
C THR A 68 -3.43 14.87 -6.57
N THR A 69 -3.05 13.69 -7.08
CA THR A 69 -3.65 13.12 -8.31
C THR A 69 -4.75 12.12 -8.04
N TYR A 70 -4.80 11.57 -6.82
CA TYR A 70 -5.74 10.54 -6.39
C TYR A 70 -5.84 9.36 -7.36
N CYS A 71 -4.70 8.89 -7.85
CA CYS A 71 -4.61 7.73 -8.72
C CYS A 71 -4.16 6.47 -7.98
N ASP A 72 -4.49 5.30 -8.50
CA ASP A 72 -4.16 4.01 -7.90
C ASP A 72 -2.65 3.80 -7.65
N PRO A 73 -1.72 4.17 -8.57
CA PRO A 73 -0.29 4.08 -8.27
C PRO A 73 0.13 4.95 -7.08
N GLU A 74 -0.47 6.13 -6.92
CA GLU A 74 -0.19 7.03 -5.80
C GLU A 74 -0.74 6.46 -4.49
N ILE A 75 -1.93 5.85 -4.51
CA ILE A 75 -2.49 5.16 -3.34
C ILE A 75 -1.58 4.00 -2.92
N ILE A 76 -1.09 3.19 -3.87
CA ILE A 76 -0.13 2.10 -3.59
C ILE A 76 1.15 2.66 -2.96
N TYR A 77 1.69 3.75 -3.52
CA TYR A 77 2.87 4.42 -2.98
C TYR A 77 2.65 4.85 -1.53
N TRP A 78 1.59 5.62 -1.22
CA TRP A 78 1.35 6.08 0.14
C TRP A 78 1.06 4.94 1.11
N PHE A 79 0.29 3.93 0.68
CA PHE A 79 0.04 2.74 1.48
C PHE A 79 1.35 2.03 1.86
N SER A 80 2.24 1.81 0.89
CA SER A 80 3.55 1.18 1.13
C SER A 80 4.38 1.93 2.18
N ARG A 81 4.35 3.27 2.14
CA ARG A 81 5.10 4.13 3.05
C ARG A 81 4.51 4.10 4.45
N ILE A 82 3.18 4.10 4.56
CA ILE A 82 2.47 4.02 5.83
C ILE A 82 2.77 2.68 6.51
N ILE A 83 2.58 1.56 5.82
CA ILE A 83 2.79 0.25 6.46
C ILE A 83 4.27 -0.03 6.78
N ALA A 84 5.22 0.59 6.08
CA ALA A 84 6.63 0.46 6.40
C ALA A 84 7.00 1.12 7.75
N VAL A 85 6.22 2.12 8.18
CA VAL A 85 6.44 2.85 9.44
C VAL A 85 5.43 2.51 10.52
N MET A 86 4.36 1.78 10.18
CA MET A 86 3.40 1.29 11.15
C MET A 86 4.02 0.20 12.01
N ASP A 87 3.71 0.24 13.29
CA ASP A 87 3.98 -0.83 14.24
C ASP A 87 2.72 -1.69 14.36
N TYR A 88 2.78 -2.96 13.96
CA TYR A 88 1.65 -3.91 13.96
C TYR A 88 2.13 -5.36 14.07
#